data_AF-A0A6M4AT53-F1
#
_entry.id   AF-A0A6M4AT53-F1
#
_cell.length_a   1.000
_cell.length_b   1.000
_cell.length_c   1.000
_cell.angle_alpha   90.00
_cell.angle_beta   90.00
_cell.angle_gamma   90.00
#
_symmetry.space_group_name_H-M   'P 1'
#
loop_
_entity.id
_entity.type
_entity.pdbx_description
1 polymer ?
#
loop_
_entity_poly.entity_id
_entity_poly.type
_entity_poly.pdbx_seq_one_letter_code
_entity_poly.pdbx_strand_id
1 'polypeptide(L)'
;MKKHLIMEIYDFLKHKGIVSTEADFSIDWLGQCESYLRGLRFKQTEPTLGVVAICASRLQQASQFIRQSPAHAHVADQFLALSQRCQEIVNADAAELELV
;
A
#
# COMPACT_ATOMS: atom_id res chain seq x y z
N MET A 1 5.71 2.82 12.05
CA MET A 1 5.06 1.56 11.61
C MET A 1 4.43 1.63 10.21
N LYS A 2 4.28 2.81 9.58
CA LYS A 2 3.66 2.93 8.25
C LYS A 2 4.68 2.67 7.14
N LYS A 3 5.90 3.17 7.31
CA LYS A 3 7.04 2.93 6.40
C LYS A 3 7.29 1.43 6.20
N HIS A 4 7.28 0.64 7.26
CA HIS A 4 7.48 -0.81 7.16
C HIS A 4 6.41 -1.48 6.29
N LEU A 5 5.13 -1.17 6.52
CA LEU A 5 4.04 -1.72 5.71
C LEU A 5 4.16 -1.31 4.23
N ILE A 6 4.49 -0.05 3.94
CA ILE A 6 4.71 0.42 2.56
C ILE A 6 5.87 -0.33 1.88
N MET A 7 6.98 -0.58 2.59
CA MET A 7 8.10 -1.36 2.05
C MET A 7 7.72 -2.82 1.82
N GLU A 8 6.96 -3.43 2.75
CA GLU A 8 6.45 -4.79 2.60
C GLU A 8 5.52 -4.93 1.37
N ILE A 9 4.64 -3.96 1.16
CA ILE A 9 3.76 -3.92 -0.02
C ILE A 9 4.60 -3.79 -1.29
N TYR A 10 5.61 -2.91 -1.31
CA TYR A 10 6.53 -2.79 -2.44
C TYR A 10 7.20 -4.13 -2.77
N ASP A 11 7.78 -4.78 -1.77
CA ASP A 11 8.49 -6.04 -1.94
C ASP A 11 7.55 -7.15 -2.44
N PHE A 12 6.32 -7.20 -1.91
CA PHE A 12 5.28 -8.11 -2.37
C PHE A 12 4.93 -7.89 -3.85
N LEU A 13 4.62 -6.65 -4.24
CA LEU A 13 4.25 -6.34 -5.62
C LEU A 13 5.40 -6.58 -6.58
N LYS A 14 6.63 -6.28 -6.16
CA LYS A 14 7.83 -6.52 -6.95
C LYS A 14 8.09 -8.02 -7.13
N HIS A 15 7.94 -8.80 -6.06
CA HIS A 15 8.09 -10.25 -6.13
C HIS A 15 7.06 -10.91 -7.05
N LYS A 16 5.84 -10.36 -7.10
CA LYS A 16 4.79 -10.80 -8.03
C LYS A 16 4.95 -10.27 -9.47
N GLY A 17 5.96 -9.43 -9.73
CA GLY A 17 6.20 -8.82 -11.04
C GLY A 17 5.19 -7.74 -11.43
N ILE A 18 4.44 -7.20 -10.47
CA ILE A 18 3.39 -6.19 -10.69
C ILE A 18 3.99 -4.78 -10.79
N VAL A 19 5.10 -4.55 -10.10
CA VAL A 19 5.92 -3.34 -10.24
C VAL A 19 7.36 -3.75 -10.56
N SER A 20 8.03 -3.00 -11.43
CA SER A 20 9.42 -3.27 -11.78
C SER A 20 10.38 -2.42 -10.93
N THR A 21 9.99 -1.17 -10.66
CA THR A 21 10.84 -0.18 -9.99
C THR A 21 10.15 0.47 -8.79
N GLU A 22 10.96 1.13 -7.94
CA GLU A 22 10.44 1.98 -6.87
C GLU A 22 9.63 3.18 -7.42
N ALA A 23 9.94 3.62 -8.64
CA ALA A 23 9.25 4.73 -9.29
C ALA A 23 7.83 4.31 -9.69
N ASP A 24 7.68 3.13 -10.33
CA ASP A 24 6.38 2.54 -10.68
C ASP A 24 5.50 2.46 -9.42
N PHE A 25 6.06 1.91 -8.34
CA PHE A 25 5.32 1.82 -7.08
C PHE A 25 4.96 3.19 -6.50
N SER A 26 5.87 4.16 -6.53
CA SER A 26 5.62 5.51 -6.00
C SER A 26 4.48 6.20 -6.75
N ILE A 27 4.45 6.11 -8.08
CA ILE A 27 3.41 6.75 -8.91
C ILE A 27 2.11 5.95 -8.82
N ASP A 28 2.17 4.66 -9.16
CA ASP A 28 0.99 3.85 -9.46
C ASP A 28 0.33 3.29 -8.20
N TRP A 29 1.02 3.26 -7.05
CA TRP A 29 0.45 2.74 -5.81
C TRP A 29 0.42 3.74 -4.65
N LEU A 30 1.32 4.72 -4.62
CA LEU A 30 1.35 5.73 -3.56
C LEU A 30 0.78 7.10 -3.97
N GLY A 31 0.62 7.34 -5.28
CA GLY A 31 0.19 8.64 -5.80
C GLY A 31 1.21 9.75 -5.54
N GLN A 32 2.50 9.40 -5.55
CA GLN A 32 3.62 10.28 -5.26
C GLN A 32 4.59 10.35 -6.45
N CYS A 33 5.58 11.24 -6.37
CA CYS A 33 6.60 11.36 -7.41
C CYS A 33 7.55 10.14 -7.43
N GLU A 34 8.22 9.92 -8.56
CA GLU A 34 9.12 8.78 -8.82
C GLU A 34 10.16 8.51 -7.72
N SER A 35 10.64 9.58 -7.08
CA SER A 35 11.70 9.50 -6.06
C SER A 35 11.17 9.24 -4.64
N TYR A 36 9.86 9.16 -4.45
CA TYR A 36 9.24 9.15 -3.12
C TYR A 36 9.69 7.96 -2.28
N LEU A 37 9.54 6.72 -2.77
CA LEU A 37 9.91 5.52 -2.00
C LEU A 37 11.41 5.49 -1.67
N ARG A 38 12.26 5.94 -2.61
CA ARG A 38 13.70 6.11 -2.37
C ARG A 38 13.96 7.08 -1.22
N GLY A 39 13.30 8.24 -1.26
CA GLY A 39 13.36 9.23 -0.20
C GLY A 39 12.91 8.66 1.13
N LEU A 40 11.80 7.92 1.15
CA LEU A 40 11.26 7.28 2.34
C LEU A 40 12.25 6.27 2.94
N ARG A 41 12.97 5.49 2.12
CA ARG A 41 13.99 4.55 2.59
C ARG A 41 15.14 5.26 3.32
N PHE A 42 15.73 6.28 2.70
CA PHE A 42 16.94 6.93 3.21
C PHE A 42 16.69 7.99 4.28
N LYS A 43 15.48 8.56 4.34
CA LYS A 43 15.10 9.53 5.36
C LYS A 43 14.46 8.81 6.55
N GLN A 44 14.63 9.37 7.75
CA GLN A 44 13.92 8.96 8.97
C GLN A 44 12.51 9.59 8.99
N THR A 45 11.75 9.44 7.91
CA THR A 45 10.40 9.97 7.76
C THR A 45 9.40 8.84 7.61
N GLU A 46 8.19 9.05 8.13
CA GLU A 46 7.05 8.16 7.92
C GLU A 46 6.19 8.68 6.76
N PRO A 47 5.54 7.80 5.98
CA PRO A 47 4.54 8.23 5.01
C PRO A 47 3.34 8.86 5.72
N THR A 48 2.68 9.82 5.07
CA THR A 48 1.45 10.42 5.58
C THR A 48 0.30 9.40 5.55
N LEU A 49 -0.74 9.63 6.35
CA LEU A 49 -1.94 8.78 6.32
C LEU A 49 -2.62 8.80 4.96
N GLY A 50 -2.61 9.96 4.27
CA GLY A 50 -3.13 10.06 2.91
C GLY A 50 -2.42 9.11 1.93
N VAL A 51 -1.10 8.96 2.05
CA VAL A 51 -0.33 7.99 1.24
C VAL A 51 -0.74 6.56 1.57
N VAL A 52 -0.92 6.23 2.85
CA VAL A 52 -1.37 4.90 3.28
C VAL A 52 -2.80 4.61 2.78
N ALA A 53 -3.70 5.58 2.84
CA ALA A 53 -5.08 5.46 2.38
C ALA A 53 -5.17 5.27 0.86
N ILE A 54 -4.35 6.00 0.07
CA ILE A 54 -4.25 5.80 -1.38
C ILE A 54 -3.80 4.37 -1.68
N CYS A 55 -2.75 3.91 -0.99
CA CYS A 55 -2.23 2.55 -1.16
C CYS A 55 -3.29 1.50 -0.81
N ALA A 56 -4.02 1.69 0.30
CA ALA A 56 -5.13 0.81 0.70
C ALA A 56 -6.19 0.69 -0.38
N SER A 57 -6.66 1.82 -0.91
CA SER A 57 -7.70 1.88 -1.94
C SER A 57 -7.28 1.15 -3.22
N ARG A 58 -6.05 1.38 -3.68
CA ARG A 58 -5.51 0.75 -4.89
C ARG A 58 -5.32 -0.76 -4.71
N LEU A 59 -4.85 -1.21 -3.54
CA LEU A 59 -4.77 -2.64 -3.22
C LEU A 59 -6.15 -3.31 -3.20
N GLN A 60 -7.15 -2.65 -2.62
CA GLN A 60 -8.52 -3.16 -2.60
C GLN A 60 -9.10 -3.26 -4.01
N GLN A 61 -8.95 -2.22 -4.82
CA GLN A 61 -9.40 -2.22 -6.21
C GLN A 61 -8.71 -3.34 -7.01
N ALA A 62 -7.39 -3.50 -6.87
CA ALA A 62 -6.65 -4.58 -7.52
C ALA A 62 -7.14 -5.97 -7.05
N SER A 63 -7.43 -6.16 -5.76
CA SER A 63 -7.98 -7.41 -5.24
C SER A 63 -9.31 -7.77 -5.91
N GLN A 64 -10.19 -6.79 -6.13
CA GLN A 64 -11.49 -6.98 -6.76
C GLN A 64 -11.33 -7.40 -8.23
N PHE A 65 -10.41 -6.77 -8.96
CA PHE A 65 -10.10 -7.15 -10.34
C PHE A 65 -9.50 -8.56 -10.43
N ILE A 66 -8.51 -8.88 -9.61
CA ILE A 66 -7.84 -10.20 -9.62
C ILE A 66 -8.84 -11.31 -9.28
N ARG A 67 -9.76 -11.07 -8.34
CA ARG A 67 -10.77 -12.03 -7.90
C ARG A 67 -11.74 -12.46 -9.01
N GLN A 68 -11.84 -11.71 -10.11
CA GLN A 68 -12.63 -12.12 -11.28
C GLN A 68 -12.03 -13.34 -12.01
N SER A 69 -10.76 -13.66 -11.75
CA SER A 69 -10.08 -14.85 -12.23
C SER A 69 -9.95 -15.88 -11.09
N PRO A 70 -10.73 -16.99 -11.11
CA PRO A 70 -10.69 -17.99 -10.03
C PRO A 70 -9.30 -18.60 -9.81
N ALA A 71 -8.51 -18.73 -10.88
CA ALA A 71 -7.12 -19.22 -10.81
C ALA A 71 -6.19 -18.33 -9.96
N HIS A 72 -6.55 -17.07 -9.76
CA HIS A 72 -5.77 -16.09 -9.01
C HIS A 72 -6.42 -15.64 -7.70
N ALA A 73 -7.46 -16.35 -7.22
CA ALA A 73 -8.19 -15.99 -6.01
C ALA A 73 -7.28 -15.82 -4.78
N HIS A 74 -6.29 -16.70 -4.60
CA HIS A 74 -5.34 -16.59 -3.50
C HIS A 74 -4.51 -15.29 -3.56
N VAL A 75 -4.14 -14.82 -4.76
CA VAL A 75 -3.43 -13.55 -4.91
C VAL A 75 -4.34 -12.39 -4.55
N ALA A 76 -5.62 -12.43 -4.96
CA ALA A 76 -6.60 -11.42 -4.55
C ALA A 76 -6.72 -11.32 -3.01
N ASP A 77 -6.69 -12.44 -2.31
CA ASP A 77 -6.75 -12.45 -0.83
C ASP A 77 -5.51 -11.80 -0.20
N GLN A 78 -4.32 -12.02 -0.76
CA GLN A 78 -3.10 -11.35 -0.31
C GLN A 78 -3.19 -9.82 -0.49
N PHE A 79 -3.71 -9.36 -1.63
CA PHE A 79 -3.96 -7.95 -1.89
C PHE A 79 -4.96 -7.34 -0.90
N LEU A 80 -6.07 -8.04 -0.65
CA LEU A 80 -7.09 -7.60 0.29
C LEU A 80 -6.54 -7.51 1.71
N ALA A 81 -5.75 -8.50 2.15
CA ALA A 81 -5.13 -8.49 3.48
C ALA A 81 -4.16 -7.31 3.66
N LEU A 82 -3.34 -7.01 2.65
CA LEU A 82 -2.47 -5.82 2.67
C LEU A 82 -3.27 -4.52 2.71
N SER A 83 -4.37 -4.44 1.96
CA SER A 83 -5.28 -3.29 2.00
C SER A 83 -5.89 -3.09 3.40
N GLN A 84 -6.37 -4.17 4.04
CA GLN A 84 -6.95 -4.12 5.38
C GLN A 84 -5.95 -3.62 6.42
N ARG A 85 -4.70 -4.08 6.37
CA ARG A 85 -3.63 -3.57 7.26
C ARG A 85 -3.36 -2.08 7.07
N CYS A 86 -3.45 -1.56 5.84
CA CYS A 86 -3.38 -0.12 5.60
C CYS A 86 -4.60 0.61 6.21
N GLN A 87 -5.79 0.05 6.08
CA GLN A 87 -7.03 0.63 6.63
C GLN A 87 -7.01 0.65 8.16
N GLU A 88 -6.51 -0.39 8.82
CA GLU A 88 -6.33 -0.42 10.27
C GLU A 88 -5.47 0.75 10.77
N ILE A 89 -4.37 1.04 10.07
CA ILE A 89 -3.50 2.19 10.38
C ILE A 89 -4.24 3.52 10.20
N VAL A 90 -5.01 3.66 9.11
CA VAL A 90 -5.76 4.89 8.81
C VAL A 90 -6.87 5.11 9.84
N ASN A 91 -7.57 4.05 10.22
CA ASN A 91 -8.70 4.12 11.13
C ASN A 91 -8.27 4.27 12.60
N ALA A 92 -7.10 3.74 12.98
CA ALA A 92 -6.54 3.94 14.32
C ALA A 92 -6.27 5.42 14.61
N ASP A 93 -5.86 6.19 13.61
CA ASP A 93 -5.65 7.65 13.73
C ASP A 93 -6.97 8.42 13.79
N ALA A 94 -7.99 7.96 13.04
CA ALA A 94 -9.33 8.55 13.11
C ALA A 94 -9.96 8.42 14.50
N ALA A 95 -9.73 7.31 15.20
CA ALA A 95 -10.22 7.10 16.56
C ALA A 95 -9.53 7.99 17.61
N GLU A 96 -8.29 8.43 17.38
CA GLU A 96 -7.61 9.41 18.26
C GLU A 96 -8.22 10.82 18.11
N LEU A 97 -8.76 11.16 16.94
CA LEU A 97 -9.41 12.45 16.69
C LEU A 97 -10.80 12.58 17.32
N GLU A 98 -11.51 11.46 17.54
CA GLU A 98 -12.85 11.45 18.15
C GLU A 98 -12.81 11.57 19.70
N LEU A 99 -11.62 11.60 20.31
CA LEU A 99 -11.41 11.68 21.76
C LEU A 99 -10.92 13.06 22.24
N VAL A 100 -10.91 14.09 21.38
CA VAL A 100 -10.54 15.49 21.68
C VAL A 100 -11.75 16.40 21.48
#